data_AF-A0AA42NP99-F1
#
_entry.id   AF-A0AA42NP99-F1
#
_cell.length_a   1.000
_cell.length_b   1.000
_cell.length_c   1.000
_cell.angle_alpha   90.00
_cell.angle_beta   90.00
_cell.angle_gamma   90.00
#
_symmetry.space_group_name_H-M   'P 1'
#
loop_
_entity.id
_entity.type
_entity.pdbx_description
1 polymer ?
#
loop_
_entity_poly.entity_id
_entity_poly.type
_entity_poly.pdbx_seq_one_letter_code
_entity_poly.pdbx_strand_id
1 'polypeptide(L)'
;MKRLSDEQILDELEIELELESTKALTPLEERLISGFEEINVFYETHHRVPSLNDDADIFEKLCASRLEKIKQNSAMSSVVVHLDKFELLG
;
A
#
# COMPACT_ATOMS: atom_id res chain seq x y z
N MET A 1 -4.92 -16.20 -47.86
CA MET A 1 -4.99 -15.30 -46.69
C MET A 1 -4.25 -14.01 -47.00
N LYS A 2 -4.89 -12.85 -46.78
CA LYS A 2 -4.24 -11.53 -46.89
C LYS A 2 -3.27 -11.40 -45.70
N ARG A 3 -1.98 -11.24 -45.97
CA ARG A 3 -0.99 -10.96 -44.93
C ARG A 3 -1.09 -9.46 -44.64
N LEU A 4 -1.65 -9.09 -43.50
CA LEU A 4 -1.67 -7.70 -43.06
C LEU A 4 -0.21 -7.26 -42.85
N SER A 5 0.12 -6.03 -43.26
CA SER A 5 1.41 -5.43 -42.95
C SER A 5 1.48 -5.08 -41.47
N ASP A 6 2.68 -4.99 -40.91
CA ASP A 6 2.89 -4.72 -39.49
C ASP A 6 2.17 -3.42 -39.04
N GLU A 7 2.11 -2.39 -39.89
CA GLU A 7 1.32 -1.16 -39.64
C GLU A 7 -0.19 -1.41 -39.55
N GLN A 8 -0.74 -2.29 -40.39
CA GLN A 8 -2.19 -2.60 -40.38
C GLN A 8 -2.58 -3.46 -39.18
N ILE A 9 -1.65 -4.24 -38.64
CA ILE A 9 -1.84 -5.01 -37.41
C ILE A 9 -1.83 -4.06 -36.20
N LEU A 10 -1.02 -3.00 -36.24
CA LEU A 10 -0.97 -1.97 -35.19
C LEU A 10 -2.26 -1.14 -35.14
N ASP A 11 -2.77 -0.68 -36.28
CA ASP A 11 -4.02 0.11 -36.34
C ASP A 11 -5.26 -0.70 -35.92
N GLU A 12 -5.29 -2.01 -36.21
CA GLU A 12 -6.40 -2.88 -35.80
C GLU A 12 -6.32 -3.30 -34.32
N LEU A 13 -5.18 -3.00 -33.67
CA LEU A 13 -4.97 -3.04 -32.23
C LEU A 13 -5.03 -1.64 -31.61
N GLU A 14 -5.92 -0.76 -32.09
CA GLU A 14 -6.52 0.31 -31.27
C GLU A 14 -7.36 -0.29 -30.13
N ILE A 15 -6.72 -1.15 -29.32
CA ILE A 15 -7.15 -1.35 -27.95
C ILE A 15 -6.88 0.00 -27.31
N GLU A 16 -7.94 0.81 -27.18
CA GLU A 16 -8.08 1.84 -26.18
C GLU A 16 -7.85 1.16 -24.81
N LEU A 17 -6.58 0.91 -24.49
CA LEU A 17 -6.14 0.92 -23.13
C LEU A 17 -6.24 2.39 -22.74
N GLU A 18 -7.46 2.84 -22.45
CA GLU A 18 -7.69 3.77 -21.36
C GLU A 18 -7.02 3.11 -20.15
N LEU A 19 -5.70 3.27 -20.07
CA LEU A 19 -4.98 3.20 -18.84
C LEU A 19 -5.58 4.36 -18.06
N GLU A 20 -6.72 4.09 -17.41
CA GLU A 20 -7.16 4.85 -16.25
C GLU A 20 -5.87 5.09 -15.49
N SER A 21 -5.44 6.36 -15.48
CA SER A 21 -4.16 6.70 -14.88
C SER A 21 -4.34 6.44 -13.39
N THR A 22 -4.09 5.20 -12.98
CA THR A 22 -3.74 4.88 -11.60
C THR A 22 -2.52 5.75 -11.41
N LYS A 23 -2.72 6.91 -10.78
CA LYS A 23 -1.63 7.79 -10.40
C LYS A 23 -0.60 6.88 -9.76
N ALA A 24 0.58 6.82 -10.37
CA ALA A 24 1.69 6.07 -9.79
C ALA A 24 1.84 6.59 -8.35
N LEU A 25 1.82 5.66 -7.39
CA LEU A 25 1.97 6.01 -6.00
C LEU A 25 3.29 6.77 -5.83
N THR A 26 3.25 7.83 -5.03
CA THR A 26 4.49 8.50 -4.67
C THR A 26 5.37 7.57 -3.84
N PRO A 27 6.70 7.72 -3.86
CA PRO A 27 7.59 6.91 -3.03
C PRO A 27 7.26 6.98 -1.53
N LEU A 28 6.62 8.07 -1.09
CA LEU A 28 6.13 8.21 0.27
C LEU A 28 4.91 7.33 0.53
N GLU A 29 3.93 7.31 -0.39
CA GLU A 29 2.74 6.47 -0.29
C GLU A 29 3.10 4.99 -0.35
N GLU A 30 4.01 4.58 -1.23
CA GLU A 30 4.49 3.19 -1.30
C GLU A 30 5.12 2.75 0.03
N ARG A 31 5.98 3.59 0.62
CA ARG A 31 6.58 3.32 1.93
C ARG A 31 5.54 3.26 3.04
N LEU A 32 4.52 4.10 2.95
CA LEU A 32 3.44 4.14 3.92
C LEU A 32 2.58 2.87 3.87
N ILE A 33 2.24 2.43 2.66
CA ILE A 33 1.53 1.19 2.37
C ILE A 33 2.33 0.00 2.89
N SER A 34 3.58 -0.15 2.46
CA SER A 34 4.46 -1.24 2.90
C SER A 34 4.65 -1.25 4.42
N GLY A 35 4.81 -0.07 5.03
CA GLY A 35 4.92 0.04 6.49
C GLY A 35 3.64 -0.34 7.23
N PHE A 36 2.46 -0.14 6.64
CA PHE A 36 1.19 -0.55 7.22
C PHE A 36 0.90 -2.04 7.00
N GLU A 37 1.36 -2.63 5.89
CA GLU A 37 1.35 -4.07 5.69
C GLU A 37 2.20 -4.80 6.74
N GLU A 38 3.38 -4.27 7.08
CA GLU A 38 4.20 -4.80 8.18
C GLU A 38 3.44 -4.77 9.53
N ILE A 39 2.68 -3.70 9.80
CA ILE A 39 1.85 -3.59 11.00
C ILE A 39 0.73 -4.66 11.00
N ASN A 40 0.09 -4.89 9.85
CA ASN A 40 -0.91 -5.95 9.71
C ASN A 40 -0.30 -7.33 9.96
N VAL A 41 0.87 -7.64 9.39
CA VAL A 41 1.58 -8.90 9.60
C VAL A 41 1.96 -9.07 11.07
N PHE A 42 2.41 -7.99 11.73
CA PHE A 42 2.67 -8.01 13.17
C PHE A 42 1.41 -8.40 13.96
N TYR A 43 0.27 -7.76 13.67
CA TYR A 43 -0.98 -8.07 14.36
C TYR A 43 -1.45 -9.51 14.08
N GLU A 44 -1.34 -9.97 12.83
CA GLU A 44 -1.70 -11.33 12.45
C GLU A 44 -0.84 -12.38 13.17
N THR A 45 0.44 -12.08 13.40
CA THR A 45 1.38 -12.99 14.07
C THR A 45 1.25 -12.97 15.59
N HIS A 46 1.09 -11.79 16.19
CA HIS A 46 1.15 -11.60 17.63
C HIS A 46 -0.23 -11.39 18.29
N HIS A 47 -1.28 -11.19 17.50
CA HIS A 47 -2.65 -10.91 17.94
C HIS A 47 -2.76 -9.74 18.91
N ARG A 48 -1.91 -8.72 18.74
CA ARG A 48 -1.90 -7.50 19.54
C ARG A 48 -1.33 -6.33 18.74
N VAL A 49 -1.67 -5.12 19.17
CA VAL A 49 -1.12 -3.87 18.62
C VAL A 49 0.37 -3.75 19.00
N PRO A 50 1.26 -3.32 18.08
CA PRO A 50 2.66 -3.07 18.40
C PRO A 50 2.78 -1.95 19.44
N SER A 51 3.74 -2.09 20.36
CA SER A 51 3.94 -1.18 21.50
C SER A 51 5.37 -0.62 21.55
N LEU A 52 5.54 0.51 22.26
CA LEU A 52 6.86 1.09 22.54
C LEU A 52 7.46 0.63 23.89
N ASN A 53 6.96 -0.46 24.46
CA ASN A 53 7.39 -0.96 25.77
C ASN A 53 8.87 -1.38 25.78
N ASP A 54 9.51 -1.40 26.94
CA ASP A 54 10.93 -1.73 27.05
C ASP A 54 11.26 -3.13 26.50
N ASP A 55 10.37 -4.10 26.73
CA ASP A 55 10.48 -5.49 26.27
C ASP A 55 10.22 -5.66 24.75
N ALA A 56 9.67 -4.63 24.08
CA ALA A 56 9.42 -4.69 22.65
C ALA A 56 10.75 -4.63 21.88
N ASP A 57 10.88 -5.48 20.87
CA ASP A 57 12.03 -5.46 19.99
C ASP A 57 12.02 -4.21 19.08
N ILE A 58 13.11 -4.02 18.34
CA ILE A 58 13.29 -2.86 17.47
C ILE A 58 12.23 -2.79 16.35
N PHE A 59 11.74 -3.92 15.86
CA PHE A 59 10.75 -3.99 14.79
C PHE A 59 9.35 -3.66 15.30
N GLU A 60 8.99 -4.18 16.48
CA GLU A 60 7.75 -3.81 17.15
C GLU A 60 7.73 -2.31 17.45
N LYS A 61 8.80 -1.76 18.02
CA LYS A 61 8.91 -0.33 18.31
C LYS A 61 8.78 0.53 17.04
N LEU A 62 9.35 0.06 15.93
CA LEU A 62 9.20 0.73 14.64
C LEU A 62 7.75 0.69 14.13
N CYS A 63 7.09 -0.46 14.21
CA CYS A 63 5.68 -0.61 13.84
C CYS A 63 4.78 0.28 14.72
N ALA A 64 5.02 0.31 16.02
CA ALA A 64 4.30 1.14 16.98
C ALA A 64 4.44 2.63 16.63
N SER A 65 5.67 3.11 16.43
CA SER A 65 5.94 4.50 16.07
C SER A 65 5.33 4.90 14.72
N ARG A 66 5.35 3.99 13.73
CA ARG A 66 4.68 4.23 12.44
C ARG A 66 3.18 4.31 12.61
N LEU A 67 2.56 3.36 13.31
CA LEU A 67 1.12 3.34 13.55
C LEU A 67 0.66 4.64 14.24
N GLU A 68 1.39 5.08 15.26
CA GLU A 68 1.10 6.34 15.95
C GLU A 68 1.12 7.55 15.01
N LYS A 69 2.16 7.67 14.17
CA LYS A 69 2.27 8.76 13.20
C LYS A 69 1.15 8.73 12.16
N ILE A 70 0.74 7.53 11.73
CA ILE A 70 -0.36 7.36 10.78
C ILE A 70 -1.68 7.83 11.39
N LYS A 71 -1.94 7.49 12.66
CA LYS A 71 -3.15 7.95 13.38
C LYS A 71 -3.19 9.47 13.55
N GLN A 72 -2.04 10.09 13.77
CA GLN A 72 -1.95 11.54 14.01
C GLN A 72 -2.08 12.37 12.73
N ASN A 73 -1.96 11.76 11.55
CA ASN A 73 -1.99 12.46 10.27
C ASN A 73 -3.06 11.88 9.34
N SER A 74 -4.19 12.57 9.21
CA SER A 74 -5.33 12.12 8.40
C SER A 74 -5.00 11.90 6.93
N ALA A 75 -4.04 12.65 6.36
CA ALA A 75 -3.59 12.43 4.99
C ALA A 75 -2.87 11.07 4.85
N MET A 76 -2.08 10.68 5.87
CA MET A 76 -1.45 9.36 5.91
C MET A 76 -2.49 8.26 6.17
N SER A 77 -3.42 8.46 7.11
CA SER A 77 -4.48 7.48 7.38
C SER A 77 -5.32 7.22 6.13
N SER A 78 -5.65 8.26 5.37
CA SER A 78 -6.45 8.13 4.12
C SER A 78 -5.77 7.27 3.07
N VAL A 79 -4.44 7.24 3.02
CA VAL A 79 -3.69 6.39 2.08
C VAL A 79 -3.80 4.92 2.45
N VAL A 80 -3.84 4.58 3.74
CA VAL A 80 -3.76 3.17 4.20
C VAL A 80 -5.06 2.62 4.79
N VAL A 81 -6.13 3.42 4.86
CA VAL A 81 -7.42 3.00 5.43
C VAL A 81 -7.97 1.73 4.77
N HIS A 82 -7.74 1.55 3.47
CA HIS A 82 -8.17 0.36 2.73
C HIS A 82 -7.37 -0.91 3.10
N LEU A 83 -6.29 -0.77 3.86
CA LEU A 83 -5.46 -1.86 4.39
C LEU A 83 -5.77 -2.14 5.86
N ASP A 84 -6.66 -1.38 6.53
CA ASP A 84 -6.93 -1.51 7.96
C ASP A 84 -7.85 -2.69 8.30
N LYS A 85 -7.32 -3.90 8.13
CA LYS A 85 -8.05 -5.17 8.32
C LYS A 85 -8.45 -5.44 9.77
N PHE A 86 -7.76 -4.83 10.73
CA PHE A 86 -7.90 -5.13 12.17
C PHE A 86 -8.31 -3.91 13.00
N GLU A 87 -8.88 -2.88 12.36
CA GLU A 87 -9.36 -1.66 13.04
C GLU A 87 -8.26 -0.98 13.86
N LEU A 88 -7.02 -1.00 13.35
CA LEU A 88 -5.85 -0.49 14.02
C LEU A 88 -5.79 1.01 14.01
N LEU A 89 -6.46 1.70 13.08
CA LEU A 89 -6.46 3.17 13.02
C LEU A 89 -7.32 3.83 14.11
N GLY A 90 -8.28 3.08 14.67
CA GLY A 90 -9.18 3.55 15.74
C GLY A 90 -10.55 3.99 15.24
#